data_AF-A0A816GPJ4-F1
#
_entry.id   AF-A0A816GPJ4-F1
#
_cell.length_a   1.000
_cell.length_b   1.000
_cell.length_c   1.000
_cell.angle_alpha   90.00
_cell.angle_beta   90.00
_cell.angle_gamma   90.00
#
_symmetry.space_group_name_H-M   'P 1'
#
loop_
_entity.id
_entity.type
_entity.pdbx_description
1 polymer ?
#
loop_
_entity_poly.entity_id
_entity_poly.type
_entity_poly.pdbx_seq_one_letter_code
_entity_poly.pdbx_strand_id
1 'polypeptide(L)'
;RYERHANNILQVTRHLNAFANTNARNTLFTLSEAMGVAQHHDAVSGTEKQEVAFDYAQRLSEGLQAAAGIINQAYAKLLPKDSQSPPIQFQFLCQLSNISQCLGIEGQERFTVTLWNPLIHQVTQHIRVPVRTDYTVRDPTGETLFTELVPVSQAVQNIPGRTSLTQKQIIFKATLPALGFNTYYFEKKPDQEKNEKSAVKITHNEECTLKNQHLRVDFDDQGNLHQIVNLDKNTGVQFKSQGFYWYQGFAGNNSRPEFQASGAYIFRPLASDPQPVSTTRSITCIKSESVQTAIVT
;
A
#
# COMPACT_ATOMS: atom_id res chain seq x y z
N ARG A 1 -9.36 8.14 -0.46
CA ARG A 1 -8.45 6.95 -0.41
C ARG A 1 -9.21 5.65 -0.11
N TYR A 2 -9.97 5.59 0.99
CA TYR A 2 -10.64 4.35 1.39
C TYR A 2 -11.66 3.86 0.35
N GLU A 3 -12.41 4.78 -0.27
CA GLU A 3 -13.28 4.51 -1.44
C GLU A 3 -12.54 3.77 -2.57
N ARG A 4 -11.40 4.28 -3.04
CA ARG A 4 -10.62 3.66 -4.12
C ARG A 4 -10.13 2.26 -3.77
N HIS A 5 -9.70 2.07 -2.53
CA HIS A 5 -9.27 0.77 -2.01
C HIS A 5 -10.44 -0.22 -1.96
N ALA A 6 -11.58 0.20 -1.42
CA ALA A 6 -12.79 -0.61 -1.36
C ALA A 6 -13.33 -0.95 -2.76
N ASN A 7 -13.27 -0.02 -3.72
CA ASN A 7 -13.62 -0.29 -5.11
C ASN A 7 -12.70 -1.36 -5.74
N ASN A 8 -11.38 -1.28 -5.49
CA ASN A 8 -10.46 -2.29 -6.01
C ASN A 8 -10.80 -3.69 -5.49
N ILE A 9 -11.04 -3.83 -4.18
CA ILE A 9 -11.48 -5.09 -3.58
C ILE A 9 -12.82 -5.53 -4.16
N LEU A 10 -13.78 -4.62 -4.35
CA LEU A 10 -15.07 -4.94 -4.97
C LEU A 10 -14.92 -5.55 -6.37
N GLN A 11 -14.05 -4.99 -7.22
CA GLN A 11 -13.79 -5.56 -8.55
C GLN A 11 -13.13 -6.93 -8.47
N VAL A 12 -12.13 -7.10 -7.58
CA VAL A 12 -11.48 -8.40 -7.32
C VAL A 12 -12.51 -9.44 -6.87
N THR A 13 -13.39 -9.09 -5.94
CA THR A 13 -14.44 -9.98 -5.44
C THR A 13 -15.43 -10.35 -6.54
N ARG A 14 -15.79 -9.42 -7.44
CA ARG A 14 -16.63 -9.71 -8.62
C ARG A 14 -15.98 -10.74 -9.55
N HIS A 15 -14.68 -10.56 -9.85
CA HIS A 15 -13.93 -11.50 -10.69
C HIS A 15 -13.92 -12.89 -10.06
N LEU A 16 -13.53 -13.00 -8.79
CA LEU A 16 -13.44 -14.27 -8.08
C LEU A 16 -14.82 -14.95 -7.91
N ASN A 17 -15.88 -14.19 -7.63
CA ASN A 17 -17.25 -14.70 -7.56
C ASN A 17 -17.69 -15.30 -8.91
N ALA A 18 -17.36 -14.63 -10.02
CA ALA A 18 -17.66 -15.11 -11.36
C ALA A 18 -16.84 -16.35 -11.72
N PHE A 19 -15.52 -16.32 -11.52
CA PHE A 19 -14.63 -17.44 -11.89
C PHE A 19 -14.88 -18.71 -11.07
N ALA A 20 -15.12 -18.58 -9.77
CA ALA A 20 -15.37 -19.72 -8.90
C ALA A 20 -16.87 -20.11 -8.83
N ASN A 21 -17.74 -19.38 -9.52
CA ASN A 21 -19.19 -19.55 -9.48
C ASN A 21 -19.70 -19.75 -8.04
N THR A 22 -19.36 -18.83 -7.13
CA THR A 22 -19.69 -18.97 -5.69
C THR A 22 -21.17 -18.75 -5.40
N ASN A 23 -21.95 -18.23 -6.36
CA ASN A 23 -23.35 -17.84 -6.19
C ASN A 23 -23.59 -16.84 -5.03
N ALA A 24 -22.58 -16.07 -4.64
CA ALA A 24 -22.63 -15.17 -3.49
C ALA A 24 -23.17 -13.77 -3.82
N ARG A 25 -24.12 -13.69 -4.75
CA ARG A 25 -24.65 -12.41 -5.29
C ARG A 25 -25.20 -11.50 -4.18
N ASN A 26 -25.98 -12.06 -3.25
CA ASN A 26 -26.58 -11.27 -2.17
C ASN A 26 -25.53 -10.69 -1.23
N THR A 27 -24.51 -11.48 -0.87
CA THR A 27 -23.39 -11.02 -0.03
C THR A 27 -22.54 -9.96 -0.74
N LEU A 28 -22.42 -10.04 -2.07
CA LEU A 28 -21.69 -9.04 -2.87
C LEU A 28 -22.39 -7.67 -2.88
N PHE A 29 -23.71 -7.64 -2.68
CA PHE A 29 -24.45 -6.39 -2.61
C PHE A 29 -24.05 -5.54 -1.40
N THR A 30 -23.66 -6.13 -0.27
CA THR A 30 -23.21 -5.37 0.90
C THR A 30 -22.08 -4.38 0.57
N LEU A 31 -21.03 -4.82 -0.14
CA LEU A 31 -19.97 -3.91 -0.57
C LEU A 31 -20.38 -3.03 -1.77
N SER A 32 -21.19 -3.56 -2.69
CA SER A 32 -21.63 -2.79 -3.87
C SER A 32 -22.52 -1.59 -3.48
N GLU A 33 -23.42 -1.77 -2.51
CA GLU A 33 -24.30 -0.73 -1.98
C GLU A 33 -23.53 0.29 -1.17
N ALA A 34 -22.63 -0.16 -0.28
CA ALA A 34 -21.75 0.74 0.46
C ALA A 34 -20.89 1.59 -0.49
N MET A 35 -20.35 0.99 -1.55
CA MET A 35 -19.63 1.71 -2.59
C MET A 35 -20.52 2.69 -3.37
N GLY A 36 -21.79 2.33 -3.63
CA GLY A 36 -22.77 3.21 -4.26
C GLY A 36 -23.07 4.45 -3.40
N VAL A 37 -23.33 4.25 -2.11
CA VAL A 37 -23.50 5.34 -1.13
C VAL A 37 -22.25 6.21 -1.06
N ALA A 38 -21.06 5.62 -1.08
CA ALA A 38 -19.81 6.37 -1.04
C ALA A 38 -19.61 7.29 -2.27
N GLN A 39 -20.29 7.06 -3.39
CA GLN A 39 -20.27 7.98 -4.54
C GLN A 39 -21.23 9.17 -4.41
N HIS A 40 -22.01 9.24 -3.34
CA HIS A 40 -22.82 10.41 -3.04
C HIS A 40 -21.94 11.67 -3.03
N HIS A 41 -22.48 12.78 -3.53
CA HIS A 41 -21.76 14.05 -3.64
C HIS A 41 -21.49 14.71 -2.29
N ASP A 42 -22.05 14.17 -1.20
CA ASP A 42 -21.67 14.43 0.20
C ASP A 42 -21.10 13.17 0.86
N ALA A 43 -20.27 12.41 0.17
CA ALA A 43 -19.54 11.29 0.75
C ALA A 43 -18.09 11.29 0.27
N VAL A 44 -17.84 10.94 -1.01
CA VAL A 44 -16.48 10.98 -1.56
C VAL A 44 -15.87 12.38 -1.58
N SER A 45 -16.72 13.41 -1.59
CA SER A 45 -16.35 14.82 -1.47
C SER A 45 -15.83 15.22 -0.09
N GLY A 46 -16.22 14.49 0.97
CA GLY A 46 -15.93 14.85 2.36
C GLY A 46 -16.70 16.08 2.86
N THR A 47 -17.93 16.29 2.38
CA THR A 47 -18.76 17.46 2.68
C THR A 47 -19.92 17.18 3.66
N GLU A 48 -19.98 15.96 4.19
CA GLU A 48 -20.88 15.51 5.23
C GLU A 48 -20.44 15.93 6.66
N LYS A 49 -21.30 15.65 7.65
CA LYS A 49 -20.91 15.75 9.07
C LYS A 49 -20.01 14.59 9.48
N GLN A 50 -19.20 14.80 10.52
CA GLN A 50 -18.21 13.82 10.96
C GLN A 50 -18.81 12.47 11.36
N GLU A 51 -19.99 12.46 12.01
CA GLU A 51 -20.71 11.23 12.35
C GLU A 51 -21.20 10.46 11.12
N VAL A 52 -21.54 11.16 10.04
CA VAL A 52 -21.94 10.56 8.76
C VAL A 52 -20.71 10.02 8.03
N ALA A 53 -19.58 10.72 8.08
CA ALA A 53 -18.30 10.22 7.55
C ALA A 53 -17.88 8.90 8.24
N PHE A 54 -18.12 8.78 9.55
CA PHE A 54 -17.90 7.53 10.29
C PHE A 54 -18.86 6.42 9.87
N ASP A 55 -20.14 6.71 9.65
CA ASP A 55 -21.11 5.75 9.11
C ASP A 55 -20.70 5.24 7.72
N TYR A 56 -20.25 6.12 6.81
CA TYR A 56 -19.74 5.71 5.51
C TYR A 56 -18.51 4.80 5.62
N ALA A 57 -17.58 5.14 6.50
CA ALA A 57 -16.40 4.32 6.75
C ALA A 57 -16.78 2.94 7.32
N GLN A 58 -17.74 2.90 8.25
CA GLN A 58 -18.25 1.66 8.83
C GLN A 58 -18.89 0.77 7.75
N ARG A 59 -19.78 1.30 6.92
CA ARG A 59 -20.43 0.56 5.82
C ARG A 59 -19.40 -0.04 4.85
N LEU A 60 -18.37 0.73 4.48
CA LEU A 60 -17.28 0.23 3.64
C LEU A 60 -16.50 -0.89 4.33
N SER A 61 -16.25 -0.78 5.63
CA SER A 61 -15.57 -1.82 6.42
C SER A 61 -16.38 -3.12 6.48
N GLU A 62 -17.68 -3.03 6.75
CA GLU A 62 -18.59 -4.18 6.76
C GLU A 62 -18.67 -4.83 5.36
N GLY A 63 -18.75 -4.02 4.30
CA GLY A 63 -18.68 -4.50 2.93
C GLY A 63 -17.37 -5.23 2.60
N LEU A 64 -16.23 -4.70 3.05
CA LEU A 64 -14.93 -5.34 2.88
C LEU A 64 -14.84 -6.68 3.61
N GLN A 65 -15.45 -6.79 4.80
CA GLN A 65 -15.52 -8.05 5.53
C GLN A 65 -16.40 -9.08 4.80
N ALA A 66 -17.56 -8.67 4.29
CA ALA A 66 -18.43 -9.52 3.47
C ALA A 66 -17.69 -10.01 2.20
N ALA A 67 -16.96 -9.11 1.54
CA ALA A 67 -16.15 -9.42 0.37
C ALA A 67 -15.04 -10.42 0.67
N ALA A 68 -14.38 -10.33 1.83
CA ALA A 68 -13.39 -11.31 2.27
C ALA A 68 -13.99 -12.73 2.39
N GLY A 69 -15.24 -12.86 2.85
CA GLY A 69 -15.94 -14.14 2.89
C GLY A 69 -16.13 -14.76 1.49
N ILE A 70 -16.51 -13.94 0.51
CA ILE A 70 -16.67 -14.39 -0.89
C ILE A 70 -15.33 -14.80 -1.50
N ILE A 71 -14.27 -14.02 -1.25
CA ILE A 71 -12.90 -14.33 -1.70
C ILE A 71 -12.47 -15.70 -1.15
N ASN A 72 -12.75 -15.98 0.12
CA ASN A 72 -12.45 -17.29 0.72
C ASN A 72 -13.24 -18.43 0.09
N GLN A 73 -14.53 -18.25 -0.17
CA GLN A 73 -15.34 -19.25 -0.88
C GLN A 73 -14.80 -19.52 -2.28
N ALA A 74 -14.33 -18.48 -2.98
CA ALA A 74 -13.73 -18.64 -4.29
C ALA A 74 -12.41 -19.43 -4.20
N TYR A 75 -11.52 -19.06 -3.28
CA TYR A 75 -10.26 -19.76 -3.08
C TYR A 75 -10.42 -21.20 -2.60
N ALA A 76 -11.45 -21.50 -1.79
CA ALA A 76 -11.77 -22.87 -1.41
C ALA A 76 -12.13 -23.77 -2.62
N LYS A 77 -12.58 -23.18 -3.73
CA LYS A 77 -12.84 -23.90 -4.99
C LYS A 77 -11.66 -23.87 -5.96
N LEU A 78 -10.91 -22.77 -6.00
CA LEU A 78 -9.87 -22.52 -7.01
C LEU A 78 -8.47 -23.00 -6.61
N LEU A 79 -8.15 -23.11 -5.32
CA LEU A 79 -6.82 -23.52 -4.84
C LEU A 79 -6.60 -25.04 -4.80
N PRO A 80 -7.59 -25.88 -4.40
CA PRO A 80 -7.42 -27.33 -4.44
C PRO A 80 -7.08 -27.81 -5.85
N LYS A 81 -6.02 -28.62 -5.98
CA LYS A 81 -5.65 -29.21 -7.28
C LYS A 81 -6.46 -30.47 -7.58
N ASP A 82 -6.90 -31.16 -6.53
CA ASP A 82 -7.67 -32.40 -6.58
C ASP A 82 -8.57 -32.55 -5.35
N SER A 83 -9.40 -33.59 -5.35
CA SER A 83 -10.32 -33.91 -4.25
C SER A 83 -9.63 -34.38 -2.96
N GLN A 84 -8.32 -34.66 -2.98
CA GLN A 84 -7.54 -35.09 -1.82
C GLN A 84 -6.79 -33.93 -1.15
N SER A 85 -6.82 -32.75 -1.78
CA SER A 85 -6.18 -31.55 -1.26
C SER A 85 -6.79 -31.19 0.11
N PRO A 86 -5.96 -30.83 1.10
CA PRO A 86 -6.46 -30.48 2.43
C PRO A 86 -7.35 -29.22 2.36
N PRO A 87 -8.33 -29.08 3.29
CA PRO A 87 -9.14 -27.89 3.35
C PRO A 87 -8.30 -26.62 3.45
N ILE A 88 -8.61 -25.64 2.62
CA ILE A 88 -7.94 -24.34 2.63
C ILE A 88 -8.29 -23.62 3.93
N GLN A 89 -7.26 -23.19 4.66
CA GLN A 89 -7.45 -22.35 5.83
C GLN A 89 -8.00 -20.97 5.44
N PHE A 90 -8.80 -20.38 6.32
CA PHE A 90 -9.37 -19.06 6.08
C PHE A 90 -8.26 -18.01 5.88
N GLN A 91 -8.28 -17.37 4.72
CA GLN A 91 -7.40 -16.28 4.36
C GLN A 91 -7.99 -14.94 4.81
N PHE A 92 -7.17 -14.06 5.34
CA PHE A 92 -7.58 -12.70 5.70
C PHE A 92 -6.81 -11.68 4.86
N LEU A 93 -7.39 -10.50 4.69
CA LEU A 93 -6.77 -9.40 3.95
C LEU A 93 -5.87 -8.60 4.89
N CYS A 94 -4.61 -8.39 4.52
CA CYS A 94 -3.70 -7.46 5.21
C CYS A 94 -4.05 -5.99 4.91
N GLN A 95 -5.20 -5.52 5.41
CA GLN A 95 -5.75 -4.17 5.15
C GLN A 95 -4.86 -3.03 5.67
N LEU A 96 -4.00 -3.30 6.64
CA LEU A 96 -3.10 -2.31 7.29
C LEU A 96 -1.65 -2.38 6.77
N SER A 97 -1.43 -2.98 5.60
CA SER A 97 -0.10 -3.08 4.99
C SER A 97 0.54 -1.72 4.67
N ASN A 98 -0.27 -0.66 4.50
CA ASN A 98 0.20 0.72 4.31
C ASN A 98 0.98 1.28 5.52
N ILE A 99 0.69 0.81 6.73
CA ILE A 99 1.43 1.14 7.96
C ILE A 99 2.39 0.02 8.35
N SER A 100 2.75 -0.85 7.39
CA SER A 100 3.61 -2.02 7.61
C SER A 100 3.09 -2.95 8.70
N GLN A 101 1.78 -3.18 8.72
CA GLN A 101 1.12 -4.04 9.72
C GLN A 101 0.29 -5.11 9.04
N CYS A 102 0.54 -6.37 9.42
CA CYS A 102 -0.36 -7.47 9.14
C CYS A 102 -0.30 -8.50 10.27
N LEU A 103 -1.17 -8.34 11.27
CA LEU A 103 -1.06 -9.07 12.54
C LEU A 103 -1.20 -10.59 12.38
N GLY A 104 -1.99 -11.08 11.44
CA GLY A 104 -2.22 -12.52 11.30
C GLY A 104 -1.01 -13.32 10.78
N ILE A 105 0.02 -12.65 10.24
CA ILE A 105 1.29 -13.30 9.85
C ILE A 105 2.43 -13.02 10.86
N GLU A 106 2.22 -12.13 11.82
CA GLU A 106 3.25 -11.79 12.79
C GLU A 106 3.48 -12.95 13.77
N GLY A 107 4.70 -13.50 13.77
CA GLY A 107 5.09 -14.59 14.65
C GLY A 107 4.73 -15.99 14.13
N GLN A 108 4.23 -16.11 12.91
CA GLN A 108 4.00 -17.41 12.28
C GLN A 108 5.31 -18.02 11.78
N GLU A 109 5.54 -19.31 12.04
CA GLU A 109 6.70 -20.04 11.52
C GLU A 109 6.59 -20.31 10.02
N ARG A 110 5.36 -20.55 9.55
CA ARG A 110 5.02 -20.73 8.14
C ARG A 110 3.72 -20.00 7.82
N PHE A 111 3.67 -19.33 6.69
CA PHE A 111 2.44 -18.72 6.18
C PHE A 111 2.48 -18.62 4.65
N THR A 112 1.34 -18.28 4.06
CA THR A 112 1.24 -18.06 2.61
C THR A 112 0.73 -16.67 2.29
N VAL A 113 1.12 -16.16 1.14
CA VAL A 113 0.62 -14.90 0.59
C VAL A 113 0.08 -15.19 -0.80
N THR A 114 -1.23 -15.12 -0.96
CA THR A 114 -1.90 -15.24 -2.27
C THR A 114 -2.08 -13.86 -2.87
N LEU A 115 -1.56 -13.65 -4.07
CA LEU A 115 -1.63 -12.38 -4.78
C LEU A 115 -2.52 -12.54 -6.01
N TRP A 116 -3.52 -11.66 -6.15
CA TRP A 116 -4.42 -11.63 -7.28
C TRP A 116 -4.09 -10.45 -8.21
N ASN A 117 -4.02 -10.72 -9.51
CA ASN A 117 -3.89 -9.70 -10.55
C ASN A 117 -5.25 -9.46 -11.22
N PRO A 118 -5.89 -8.29 -10.99
CA PRO A 118 -7.16 -7.96 -11.61
C PRO A 118 -7.03 -7.45 -13.05
N LEU A 119 -5.82 -7.31 -13.59
CA LEU A 119 -5.58 -6.82 -14.95
C LEU A 119 -5.63 -7.96 -15.97
N ILE A 120 -6.00 -7.62 -17.21
CA ILE A 120 -6.11 -8.55 -18.34
C ILE A 120 -4.78 -8.94 -18.98
N HIS A 121 -3.66 -8.51 -18.40
CA HIS A 121 -2.31 -8.84 -18.85
C HIS A 121 -1.46 -9.28 -17.67
N GLN A 122 -0.39 -10.02 -17.95
CA GLN A 122 0.58 -10.43 -16.95
C GLN A 122 1.24 -9.20 -16.31
N VAL A 123 1.38 -9.22 -14.98
CA VAL A 123 2.02 -8.16 -14.22
C VAL A 123 3.20 -8.72 -13.46
N THR A 124 4.31 -8.00 -13.49
CA THR A 124 5.47 -8.28 -12.65
C THR A 124 5.75 -7.08 -11.76
N GLN A 125 5.76 -7.29 -10.44
CA GLN A 125 5.90 -6.21 -9.46
C GLN A 125 6.69 -6.68 -8.23
N HIS A 126 7.41 -5.75 -7.60
CA HIS A 126 8.01 -5.96 -6.28
C HIS A 126 6.94 -5.85 -5.19
N ILE A 127 6.79 -6.92 -4.41
CA ILE A 127 5.81 -7.04 -3.33
C ILE A 127 6.53 -6.84 -2.00
N ARG A 128 5.92 -6.10 -1.09
CA ARG A 128 6.46 -5.83 0.25
C ARG A 128 5.58 -6.49 1.31
N VAL A 129 6.17 -7.36 2.12
CA VAL A 129 5.47 -8.08 3.20
C VAL A 129 6.10 -7.72 4.55
N PRO A 130 5.36 -7.13 5.50
CA PRO A 130 5.88 -6.85 6.85
C PRO A 130 6.15 -8.16 7.60
N VAL A 131 7.37 -8.33 8.13
CA VAL A 131 7.80 -9.54 8.85
C VAL A 131 8.60 -9.25 10.12
N ARG A 132 8.41 -10.08 11.16
CA ARG A 132 9.19 -9.98 12.41
C ARG A 132 10.60 -10.57 12.35
N THR A 133 10.83 -11.48 11.41
CA THR A 133 12.05 -12.28 11.27
C THR A 133 12.28 -12.57 9.80
N ASP A 134 13.37 -13.26 9.50
CA ASP A 134 13.73 -13.63 8.14
C ASP A 134 12.99 -14.90 7.72
N TYR A 135 12.58 -14.93 6.45
CA TYR A 135 11.87 -16.06 5.84
C TYR A 135 12.53 -16.42 4.52
N THR A 136 12.58 -17.72 4.24
CA THR A 136 12.75 -18.24 2.88
C THR A 136 11.40 -18.13 2.17
N VAL A 137 11.39 -17.53 0.99
CA VAL A 137 10.17 -17.35 0.19
C VAL A 137 10.27 -18.24 -1.03
N ARG A 138 9.24 -19.07 -1.25
CA ARG A 138 9.13 -19.93 -2.43
C ARG A 138 7.95 -19.51 -3.30
N ASP A 139 8.12 -19.68 -4.60
CA ASP A 139 7.08 -19.41 -5.58
C ASP A 139 6.11 -20.62 -5.72
N PRO A 140 5.06 -20.53 -6.58
CA PRO A 140 4.12 -21.63 -6.79
C PRO A 140 4.72 -22.93 -7.32
N THR A 141 5.92 -22.89 -7.90
CA THR A 141 6.64 -24.06 -8.42
C THR A 141 7.49 -24.75 -7.34
N GLY A 142 7.71 -24.07 -6.21
CA GLY A 142 8.54 -24.54 -5.10
C GLY A 142 9.95 -23.98 -5.11
N GLU A 143 10.31 -23.21 -6.14
CA GLU A 143 11.61 -22.57 -6.28
C GLU A 143 11.80 -21.43 -5.27
N THR A 144 12.99 -21.34 -4.69
CA THR A 144 13.34 -20.28 -3.73
C THR A 144 13.57 -18.97 -4.49
N LEU A 145 12.84 -17.94 -4.09
CA LEU A 145 13.00 -16.60 -4.66
C LEU A 145 14.13 -15.84 -4.00
N PHE A 146 14.80 -14.99 -4.78
CA PHE A 146 15.62 -13.92 -4.24
C PHE A 146 14.73 -12.95 -3.45
N THR A 147 15.13 -12.67 -2.21
CA THR A 147 14.44 -11.75 -1.33
C THR A 147 15.39 -10.77 -0.69
N GLU A 148 14.88 -9.58 -0.42
CA GLU A 148 15.63 -8.55 0.29
C GLU A 148 14.87 -8.13 1.53
N LEU A 149 15.62 -7.88 2.60
CA LEU A 149 15.07 -7.45 3.86
C LEU A 149 15.40 -5.98 4.09
N VAL A 150 14.39 -5.12 4.03
CA VAL A 150 14.51 -3.67 4.21
C VAL A 150 13.90 -3.24 5.54
N PRO A 151 14.46 -2.24 6.24
CA PRO A 151 13.85 -1.71 7.45
C PRO A 151 12.57 -0.93 7.15
N VAL A 152 11.61 -1.00 8.05
CA VAL A 152 10.46 -0.09 8.10
C VAL A 152 10.97 1.25 8.64
N SER A 153 10.66 2.36 7.95
CA SER A 153 11.09 3.69 8.39
C SER A 153 10.56 4.05 9.78
N GLN A 154 11.32 4.85 10.54
CA GLN A 154 10.90 5.30 11.87
C GLN A 154 9.57 6.06 11.83
N ALA A 155 9.34 6.88 10.80
CA ALA A 155 8.08 7.58 10.59
C ALA A 155 6.87 6.62 10.53
N VAL A 156 7.02 5.48 9.85
CA VAL A 156 5.98 4.44 9.80
C VAL A 156 5.85 3.68 11.11
N GLN A 157 6.97 3.36 11.77
CA GLN A 157 6.96 2.69 13.08
C GLN A 157 6.23 3.54 14.14
N ASN A 158 6.34 4.86 14.05
CA ASN A 158 5.77 5.83 14.98
C ASN A 158 4.33 6.28 14.64
N ILE A 159 3.70 5.71 13.60
CA ILE A 159 2.31 6.08 13.25
C ILE A 159 1.39 5.78 14.45
N PRO A 160 0.64 6.77 14.97
CA PRO A 160 -0.32 6.54 16.04
C PRO A 160 -1.35 5.46 15.66
N GLY A 161 -1.62 4.55 16.59
CA GLY A 161 -2.54 3.42 16.38
C GLY A 161 -1.91 2.20 15.69
N ARG A 162 -0.65 2.27 15.26
CA ARG A 162 0.10 1.09 14.82
C ARG A 162 0.45 0.22 16.03
N THR A 163 0.06 -1.05 16.00
CA THR A 163 0.28 -2.03 17.08
C THR A 163 1.27 -3.14 16.71
N SER A 164 1.72 -3.15 15.45
CA SER A 164 2.68 -4.11 14.92
C SER A 164 4.07 -3.97 15.55
N LEU A 165 4.69 -5.10 15.89
CA LEU A 165 6.10 -5.16 16.33
C LEU A 165 7.08 -5.35 15.17
N THR A 166 6.57 -5.41 13.94
CA THR A 166 7.39 -5.59 12.75
C THR A 166 8.28 -4.38 12.51
N GLN A 167 9.58 -4.61 12.30
CA GLN A 167 10.56 -3.55 11.98
C GLN A 167 11.16 -3.70 10.59
N LYS A 168 10.82 -4.76 9.87
CA LYS A 168 11.39 -5.09 8.56
C LYS A 168 10.32 -5.51 7.57
N GLN A 169 10.62 -5.42 6.29
CA GLN A 169 9.80 -5.93 5.22
C GLN A 169 10.64 -6.80 4.32
N ILE A 170 10.09 -7.95 3.92
CA ILE A 170 10.63 -8.73 2.83
C ILE A 170 10.12 -8.15 1.51
N ILE A 171 11.04 -7.91 0.58
CA ILE A 171 10.76 -7.54 -0.80
C ILE A 171 11.11 -8.72 -1.69
N PHE A 172 10.19 -9.10 -2.58
CA PHE A 172 10.43 -10.09 -3.62
C PHE A 172 9.69 -9.71 -4.90
N LYS A 173 10.19 -10.19 -6.04
CA LYS A 173 9.56 -9.96 -7.34
C LYS A 173 8.51 -11.03 -7.61
N ALA A 174 7.24 -10.62 -7.73
CA ALA A 174 6.14 -11.50 -8.08
C ALA A 174 5.75 -11.30 -9.55
N THR A 175 5.48 -12.38 -10.26
CA THR A 175 4.90 -12.38 -11.60
C THR A 175 3.56 -13.08 -11.54
N LEU A 176 2.49 -12.37 -11.92
CA LEU A 176 1.12 -12.84 -11.81
C LEU A 176 0.49 -12.93 -13.21
N PRO A 177 -0.22 -14.03 -13.53
CA PRO A 177 -0.92 -14.15 -14.81
C PRO A 177 -2.04 -13.13 -14.93
N ALA A 178 -2.51 -12.90 -16.16
CA ALA A 178 -3.70 -12.08 -16.42
C ALA A 178 -4.94 -12.68 -15.71
N LEU A 179 -5.72 -11.83 -15.03
CA LEU A 179 -6.95 -12.23 -14.32
C LEU A 179 -6.79 -13.50 -13.47
N GLY A 180 -5.66 -13.62 -12.76
CA GLY A 180 -5.32 -14.82 -12.00
C GLY A 180 -4.50 -14.53 -10.75
N PHE A 181 -4.09 -15.59 -10.07
CA PHE A 181 -3.35 -15.50 -8.82
C PHE A 181 -2.17 -16.46 -8.77
N ASN A 182 -1.23 -16.14 -7.90
CA ASN A 182 -0.17 -17.04 -7.46
C ASN A 182 -0.08 -17.01 -5.93
N THR A 183 0.28 -18.16 -5.33
CA THR A 183 0.51 -18.28 -3.89
C THR A 183 2.01 -18.44 -3.63
N TYR A 184 2.52 -17.58 -2.75
CA TYR A 184 3.91 -17.58 -2.31
C TYR A 184 3.99 -18.13 -0.88
N TYR A 185 5.02 -18.93 -0.60
CA TYR A 185 5.16 -19.69 0.64
C TYR A 185 6.31 -19.11 1.46
N PHE A 186 6.04 -18.75 2.71
CA PHE A 186 7.00 -18.20 3.63
C PHE A 186 7.31 -19.24 4.71
N GLU A 187 8.58 -19.54 4.90
CA GLU A 187 9.08 -20.42 5.96
C GLU A 187 10.21 -19.73 6.71
N LYS A 188 10.09 -19.65 8.03
CA LYS A 188 11.04 -18.94 8.88
C LYS A 188 12.43 -19.56 8.74
N LYS A 189 13.44 -18.73 8.54
CA LYS A 189 14.84 -19.19 8.51
C LYS A 189 15.29 -19.63 9.92
N PRO A 190 16.03 -20.74 10.05
CA PRO A 190 16.73 -21.10 11.29
C PRO A 190 17.65 -19.97 11.75
N ASP A 191 17.86 -19.82 13.06
CA ASP A 191 18.67 -18.72 13.62
C ASP A 191 20.10 -18.68 13.08
N GLN A 192 20.65 -19.84 12.69
CA GLN A 192 22.00 -19.97 12.12
C GLN A 192 22.13 -19.37 10.71
N GLU A 193 21.04 -19.29 9.95
CA GLU A 193 21.01 -18.78 8.56
C GLU A 193 20.66 -17.28 8.48
N LYS A 194 20.42 -16.61 9.61
CA LYS A 194 20.08 -15.18 9.67
C LYS A 194 21.28 -14.23 9.50
N ASN A 195 22.49 -14.78 9.35
CA ASN A 195 23.74 -14.01 9.29
C ASN A 195 24.16 -13.60 7.87
N GLU A 196 23.35 -13.84 6.85
CA GLU A 196 23.55 -13.23 5.54
C GLU A 196 23.34 -11.71 5.67
N LYS A 197 24.44 -10.94 5.66
CA LYS A 197 24.39 -9.48 5.66
C LYS A 197 23.55 -9.03 4.46
N SER A 198 22.34 -8.55 4.73
CA SER A 198 21.48 -7.93 3.73
C SER A 198 22.29 -6.88 2.98
N ALA A 199 22.35 -6.96 1.64
CA ALA A 199 23.11 -6.04 0.78
C ALA A 199 22.57 -4.60 0.78
N VAL A 200 21.59 -4.31 1.64
CA VAL A 200 20.93 -3.02 1.80
C VAL A 200 21.90 -2.02 2.41
N LYS A 201 22.25 -0.99 1.63
CA LYS A 201 23.02 0.16 2.09
C LYS A 201 22.08 1.25 2.59
N ILE A 202 22.34 1.75 3.79
CA ILE A 202 21.58 2.85 4.40
C ILE A 202 22.53 4.01 4.66
N THR A 203 22.22 5.19 4.14
CA THR A 203 22.93 6.44 4.41
C THR A 203 21.96 7.49 4.93
N HIS A 204 22.48 8.45 5.70
CA HIS A 204 21.69 9.50 6.35
C HIS A 204 22.33 10.86 6.08
N ASN A 205 21.52 11.84 5.68
CA ASN A 205 21.90 13.24 5.48
C ASN A 205 23.10 13.41 4.53
N GLU A 206 23.10 12.66 3.45
CA GLU A 206 24.08 12.72 2.37
C GLU A 206 23.34 12.81 1.03
N GLU A 207 24.02 13.31 -0.01
CA GLU A 207 23.50 13.27 -1.38
C GLU A 207 23.07 11.85 -1.77
N CYS A 208 21.91 11.78 -2.41
CA CYS A 208 21.29 10.50 -2.66
C CYS A 208 20.85 10.33 -4.10
N THR A 209 21.66 9.57 -4.84
CA THR A 209 21.30 9.07 -6.16
C THR A 209 20.62 7.71 -6.06
N LEU A 210 19.35 7.64 -6.42
CA LEU A 210 18.64 6.39 -6.70
C LEU A 210 18.79 6.06 -8.18
N LYS A 211 19.13 4.82 -8.53
CA LYS A 211 19.39 4.44 -9.92
C LYS A 211 18.98 3.00 -10.21
N ASN A 212 18.29 2.80 -11.33
CA ASN A 212 18.12 1.48 -11.94
C ASN A 212 18.61 1.50 -13.40
N GLN A 213 18.19 0.53 -14.21
CA GLN A 213 18.60 0.39 -15.61
C GLN A 213 18.11 1.54 -16.50
N HIS A 214 16.97 2.16 -16.18
CA HIS A 214 16.27 3.12 -17.06
C HIS A 214 16.17 4.54 -16.48
N LEU A 215 16.23 4.66 -15.16
CA LEU A 215 15.95 5.90 -14.45
C LEU A 215 17.02 6.17 -13.38
N ARG A 216 17.43 7.42 -13.29
CA ARG A 216 18.19 7.97 -12.16
C ARG A 216 17.41 9.13 -11.53
N VAL A 217 17.39 9.17 -10.21
CA VAL A 217 16.75 10.22 -9.42
C VAL A 217 17.76 10.70 -8.40
N ASP A 218 18.07 11.99 -8.42
CA ASP A 218 19.09 12.60 -7.58
C ASP A 218 18.44 13.54 -6.55
N PHE A 219 18.83 13.36 -5.29
CA PHE A 219 18.47 14.22 -4.17
C PHE A 219 19.72 14.89 -3.60
N ASP A 220 19.59 16.16 -3.20
CA ASP A 220 20.65 16.85 -2.47
C ASP A 220 20.72 16.40 -0.99
N ASP A 221 21.73 16.90 -0.27
CA ASP A 221 21.95 16.64 1.16
C ASP A 221 20.83 17.21 2.06
N GLN A 222 20.01 18.11 1.53
CA GLN A 222 18.82 18.69 2.16
C GLN A 222 17.54 17.90 1.85
N GLY A 223 17.64 16.82 1.06
CA GLY A 223 16.54 15.95 0.68
C GLY A 223 15.61 16.51 -0.39
N ASN A 224 15.99 17.58 -1.09
CA ASN A 224 15.23 18.07 -2.25
C ASN A 224 15.47 17.15 -3.44
N LEU A 225 14.39 16.83 -4.16
CA LEU A 225 14.50 16.24 -5.49
C LEU A 225 15.17 17.27 -6.42
N HIS A 226 16.37 16.95 -6.90
CA HIS A 226 17.18 17.82 -7.76
C HIS A 226 17.05 17.45 -9.23
N GLN A 227 17.11 16.16 -9.58
CA GLN A 227 17.08 15.74 -10.98
C GLN A 227 16.41 14.38 -11.17
N ILE A 228 15.68 14.25 -12.28
CA ILE A 228 15.24 12.94 -12.80
C ILE A 228 15.82 12.78 -14.21
N VAL A 229 16.53 11.69 -14.46
CA VAL A 229 17.16 11.38 -15.75
C VAL A 229 16.64 10.04 -16.27
N ASN A 230 16.09 10.06 -17.48
CA ASN A 230 15.88 8.87 -18.29
C ASN A 230 17.23 8.46 -18.91
N LEU A 231 17.75 7.32 -18.48
CA LEU A 231 19.05 6.81 -18.88
C LEU A 231 19.05 6.24 -20.30
N ASP A 232 17.92 5.70 -20.76
CA ASP A 232 17.79 5.11 -22.10
C ASP A 232 17.94 6.18 -23.20
N LYS A 233 17.40 7.38 -22.93
CA LYS A 233 17.42 8.52 -23.86
C LYS A 233 18.48 9.55 -23.54
N ASN A 234 19.16 9.41 -22.40
CA ASN A 234 20.07 10.40 -21.83
C ASN A 234 19.44 11.81 -21.74
N THR A 235 18.16 11.87 -21.35
CA THR A 235 17.41 13.13 -21.18
C THR A 235 16.89 13.23 -19.76
N GLY A 236 16.87 14.44 -19.17
CA GLY A 236 16.39 14.62 -17.82
C GLY A 236 15.76 15.99 -17.57
N VAL A 237 15.10 16.09 -16.42
CA VAL A 237 14.50 17.32 -15.91
C VAL A 237 15.18 17.67 -14.59
N GLN A 238 15.66 18.91 -14.49
CA GLN A 238 16.15 19.49 -13.25
C GLN A 238 15.01 20.24 -12.55
N PHE A 239 14.94 20.09 -11.24
CA PHE A 239 13.96 20.73 -10.39
C PHE A 239 14.65 21.84 -9.58
N LYS A 240 14.07 23.04 -9.58
CA LYS A 240 14.59 24.16 -8.77
C LYS A 240 14.31 23.94 -7.28
N SER A 241 13.14 23.41 -6.95
CA SER A 241 12.74 23.07 -5.60
C SER A 241 11.56 22.11 -5.61
N GLN A 242 11.47 21.30 -4.55
CA GLN A 242 10.30 20.53 -4.19
C GLN A 242 10.05 20.74 -2.69
N GLY A 243 8.79 20.92 -2.30
CA GLY A 243 8.47 21.13 -0.91
C GLY A 243 7.00 20.91 -0.61
N PHE A 244 6.71 20.77 0.68
CA PHE A 244 5.36 20.73 1.20
C PHE A 244 5.00 22.11 1.75
N TYR A 245 3.84 22.60 1.34
CA TYR A 245 3.31 23.90 1.74
C TYR A 245 1.85 23.76 2.16
N TRP A 246 1.36 24.72 2.94
CA TRP A 246 -0.03 24.79 3.38
C TRP A 246 -0.56 26.21 3.25
N TYR A 247 -1.88 26.33 3.08
CA TYR A 247 -2.58 27.61 3.08
C TYR A 247 -3.35 27.75 4.38
N GLN A 248 -3.22 28.89 5.05
CA GLN A 248 -4.10 29.23 6.15
C GLN A 248 -5.49 29.55 5.60
N GLY A 249 -6.53 28.90 6.10
CA GLY A 249 -7.91 29.18 5.70
C GLY A 249 -8.38 30.54 6.21
N PHE A 250 -9.12 31.28 5.39
CA PHE A 250 -9.73 32.55 5.80
C PHE A 250 -10.78 32.32 6.89
N ALA A 251 -10.59 32.95 8.06
CA ALA A 251 -11.45 32.80 9.24
C ALA A 251 -12.70 33.71 9.19
N GLY A 252 -13.54 33.49 8.19
CA GLY A 252 -14.81 34.20 8.03
C GLY A 252 -15.90 33.71 9.00
N ASN A 253 -16.99 34.48 9.13
CA ASN A 253 -18.17 34.09 9.92
C ASN A 253 -19.38 33.71 9.06
N ASN A 254 -19.24 33.71 7.72
CA ASN A 254 -20.28 33.39 6.75
C ASN A 254 -21.56 34.25 6.84
N SER A 255 -21.52 35.41 7.51
CA SER A 255 -22.69 36.28 7.63
C SER A 255 -23.07 36.98 6.31
N ARG A 256 -22.08 37.18 5.43
CA ARG A 256 -22.21 37.76 4.08
C ARG A 256 -21.12 37.19 3.15
N PRO A 257 -21.26 37.30 1.81
CA PRO A 257 -20.28 36.79 0.86
C PRO A 257 -18.84 37.28 1.10
N GLU A 258 -18.65 38.54 1.50
CA GLU A 258 -17.35 39.10 1.86
C GLU A 258 -16.68 38.40 3.06
N PHE A 259 -17.49 37.83 3.96
CA PHE A 259 -17.07 37.10 5.17
C PHE A 259 -17.12 35.57 5.00
N GLN A 260 -17.13 35.05 3.77
CA GLN A 260 -17.07 33.61 3.48
C GLN A 260 -15.82 32.95 4.10
N ALA A 261 -15.97 31.98 4.98
CA ALA A 261 -14.84 31.21 5.51
C ALA A 261 -14.35 30.14 4.52
N SER A 262 -13.11 29.68 4.70
CA SER A 262 -12.72 28.38 4.12
C SER A 262 -13.38 27.24 4.91
N GLY A 263 -13.70 26.13 4.24
CA GLY A 263 -14.31 24.96 4.87
C GLY A 263 -14.31 23.75 3.93
N ALA A 264 -15.12 22.74 4.25
CA ALA A 264 -15.18 21.48 3.47
C ALA A 264 -15.51 21.70 1.98
N TYR A 265 -16.37 22.66 1.67
CA TYR A 265 -16.77 22.98 0.30
C TYR A 265 -15.86 24.02 -0.37
N ILE A 266 -15.40 25.01 0.39
CA ILE A 266 -14.81 26.23 -0.16
C ILE A 266 -13.35 26.32 0.28
N PHE A 267 -12.46 26.35 -0.71
CA PHE A 267 -11.06 26.72 -0.50
C PHE A 267 -10.90 28.24 -0.64
N ARG A 268 -10.79 28.94 0.48
CA ARG A 268 -10.51 30.39 0.53
C ARG A 268 -9.27 30.64 1.40
N PRO A 269 -8.08 30.74 0.82
CA PRO A 269 -6.88 31.00 1.59
C PRO A 269 -6.87 32.45 2.11
N LEU A 270 -6.22 32.67 3.27
CA LEU A 270 -6.06 33.98 3.90
C LEU A 270 -5.10 34.87 3.11
N ALA A 271 -4.10 34.28 2.47
CA ALA A 271 -3.11 34.93 1.62
C ALA A 271 -2.94 34.14 0.32
N SER A 272 -2.47 34.81 -0.74
CA SER A 272 -2.24 34.17 -2.04
C SER A 272 -1.04 33.23 -2.05
N ASP A 273 -0.04 33.49 -1.19
CA ASP A 273 1.16 32.66 -1.08
C ASP A 273 1.04 31.64 0.05
N PRO A 274 1.41 30.37 -0.19
CA PRO A 274 1.37 29.34 0.85
C PRO A 274 2.61 29.40 1.75
N GLN A 275 2.48 28.83 2.95
CA GLN A 275 3.56 28.74 3.94
C GLN A 275 4.23 27.37 3.88
N PRO A 276 5.57 27.26 4.00
CA PRO A 276 6.25 25.97 4.04
C PRO A 276 5.83 25.18 5.28
N VAL A 277 5.60 23.88 5.14
CA VAL A 277 5.29 22.97 6.26
C VAL A 277 6.49 22.79 7.18
N SER A 278 7.69 22.70 6.61
CA SER A 278 8.95 22.62 7.34
C SER A 278 10.06 23.28 6.54
N THR A 279 10.95 23.98 7.24
CA THR A 279 12.21 24.51 6.70
C THR A 279 13.40 23.60 7.02
N THR A 280 13.24 22.63 7.91
CA THR A 280 14.27 21.63 8.27
C THR A 280 13.91 20.27 7.70
N ARG A 281 14.88 19.58 7.12
CA ARG A 281 14.70 18.27 6.49
C ARG A 281 15.89 17.38 6.80
N SER A 282 15.63 16.09 6.76
CA SER A 282 16.61 15.03 6.86
C SER A 282 16.31 13.99 5.79
N ILE A 283 17.34 13.39 5.21
CA ILE A 283 17.17 12.36 4.18
C ILE A 283 17.77 11.04 4.65
N THR A 284 17.03 9.95 4.48
CA THR A 284 17.53 8.58 4.67
C THR A 284 17.42 7.85 3.35
N CYS A 285 18.52 7.30 2.87
CA CYS A 285 18.59 6.59 1.62
C CYS A 285 18.86 5.12 1.81
N ILE A 286 17.93 4.30 1.33
CA ILE A 286 17.93 2.85 1.43
C ILE A 286 18.14 2.33 0.01
N LYS A 287 19.29 1.71 -0.25
CA LYS A 287 19.61 1.13 -1.56
C LYS A 287 19.72 -0.38 -1.44
N SER A 288 18.77 -1.08 -2.04
CA SER A 288 18.83 -2.52 -2.28
C SER A 288 18.95 -2.79 -3.78
N GLU A 289 19.18 -4.05 -4.17
CA GLU A 289 19.24 -4.50 -5.56
C GLU A 289 17.88 -4.36 -6.25
N SER A 290 16.79 -4.74 -5.57
CA SER A 290 15.44 -4.71 -6.16
C SER A 290 14.80 -3.33 -6.09
N VAL A 291 15.00 -2.60 -4.98
CA VAL A 291 14.32 -1.32 -4.74
C VAL A 291 15.23 -0.33 -4.00
N GLN A 292 15.28 0.90 -4.51
CA GLN A 292 15.96 2.00 -3.83
C GLN A 292 14.91 3.04 -3.40
N THR A 293 15.05 3.58 -2.19
CA THR A 293 14.09 4.52 -1.58
C THR A 293 14.84 5.66 -0.92
N ALA A 294 14.39 6.89 -1.16
CA ALA A 294 14.77 8.07 -0.38
C ALA A 294 13.58 8.46 0.50
N ILE A 295 13.83 8.65 1.80
CA ILE A 295 12.83 9.06 2.79
C ILE A 295 13.26 10.41 3.32
N VAL A 296 12.41 11.42 3.12
CA VAL A 296 12.64 12.78 3.58
C VAL A 296 11.69 13.05 4.74
N THR A 297 12.26 13.40 5.89
CA THR A 297 11.54 13.70 7.14
C THR A 297 11.87 15.08 7.67
#